data_AF-A0A1J4N0M8-F1
#
_entry.id   AF-A0A1J4N0M8-F1
#
_cell.length_a   1.000
_cell.length_b   1.000
_cell.length_c   1.000
_cell.angle_alpha   90.00
_cell.angle_beta   90.00
_cell.angle_gamma   90.00
#
_symmetry.space_group_name_H-M   'P 1'
#
loop_
_entity.id
_entity.type
_entity.pdbx_description
1 polymer ?
#
loop_
_entity_poly.entity_id
_entity_poly.type
_entity_poly.pdbx_seq_one_letter_code
_entity_poly.pdbx_strand_id
1 'polypeptide(L)'
;MVVAYWVVAGLLAVFYLYSGGMKILRSQEQLAPMMAWAGTAIPMPGVRAIGVVEMAGALGLVLPPLTGIAPALAIWAAGGLALVQVLATAFHLSRGERKDLWLNGVLIVVALVALLLATRS
;
A
#
# COMPACT_ATOMS: atom_id res chain seq x y z
N MET A 1 -16.51 2.26 16.04
CA MET A 1 -15.36 2.66 15.19
C MET A 1 -14.24 1.64 15.22
N VAL A 2 -13.86 1.11 16.39
CA VAL A 2 -12.79 0.11 16.53
C VAL A 2 -12.96 -1.12 15.63
N VAL A 3 -14.14 -1.76 15.60
CA VAL A 3 -14.38 -2.93 14.71
C VAL A 3 -14.20 -2.56 13.24
N ALA A 4 -14.76 -1.43 12.81
CA ALA A 4 -14.61 -0.95 11.44
C ALA A 4 -13.14 -0.67 11.08
N TYR A 5 -12.37 -0.08 12.01
CA TYR A 5 -10.94 0.13 11.84
C TYR A 5 -10.23 -1.20 11.59
N TRP A 6 -10.42 -2.20 12.45
CA TRP A 6 -9.74 -3.49 12.33
C TRP A 6 -10.10 -4.24 11.05
N VAL A 7 -11.34 -4.15 10.58
CA VAL A 7 -11.74 -4.73 9.30
C VAL A 7 -11.02 -4.02 8.14
N VAL A 8 -11.08 -2.69 8.09
CA VAL A 8 -10.49 -1.90 7.00
C VAL A 8 -8.96 -2.01 7.01
N ALA A 9 -8.34 -1.76 8.15
CA ALA A 9 -6.89 -1.81 8.35
C ALA A 9 -6.35 -3.23 8.14
N GLY A 10 -7.05 -4.25 8.62
CA GLY A 10 -6.67 -5.66 8.44
C GLY A 10 -6.67 -6.07 6.97
N LEU A 11 -7.73 -5.75 6.22
CA LEU A 11 -7.81 -6.04 4.79
C LEU A 11 -6.72 -5.29 4.00
N LEU A 12 -6.53 -4.00 4.32
CA LEU A 12 -5.50 -3.19 3.68
C LEU A 12 -4.09 -3.71 3.98
N ALA A 13 -3.84 -4.13 5.23
CA ALA A 13 -2.57 -4.72 5.63
C ALA A 13 -2.29 -6.04 4.92
N VAL A 14 -3.27 -6.94 4.81
CA VAL A 14 -3.12 -8.20 4.06
C VAL A 14 -2.77 -7.93 2.60
N PHE A 15 -3.48 -6.99 1.96
CA PHE A 15 -3.21 -6.61 0.59
C PHE A 15 -1.78 -6.10 0.39
N TYR A 16 -1.32 -5.18 1.24
CA TYR A 16 0.02 -4.60 1.11
C TYR A 16 1.16 -5.52 1.59
N LEU A 17 0.92 -6.42 2.54
CA LEU A 17 1.88 -7.48 2.86
C LEU A 17 2.07 -8.41 1.67
N TYR A 18 0.98 -8.78 0.99
CA TYR A 18 1.08 -9.55 -0.24
C TYR A 18 1.78 -8.75 -1.35
N SER A 19 1.26 -7.57 -1.71
CA SER A 19 1.80 -6.73 -2.79
C SER A 19 3.27 -6.35 -2.57
N GLY A 20 3.62 -5.90 -1.36
CA GLY A 20 4.98 -5.51 -1.02
C GLY A 20 5.92 -6.71 -0.92
N GLY A 21 5.46 -7.82 -0.32
CA GLY A 21 6.22 -9.06 -0.28
C GLY A 21 6.55 -9.59 -1.67
N MET A 22 5.61 -9.50 -2.61
CA MET A 22 5.83 -9.86 -4.01
C MET A 22 6.94 -9.00 -4.65
N LYS A 23 6.90 -7.68 -4.44
CA LYS A 23 7.92 -6.74 -4.98
C LYS A 23 9.30 -6.96 -4.39
N ILE A 24 9.39 -7.40 -3.13
CA ILE A 24 10.67 -7.66 -2.44
C ILE A 24 11.26 -9.01 -2.88
N LEU A 25 10.43 -10.05 -2.87
CA LEU A 25 10.89 -11.44 -2.95
C LEU A 25 10.97 -11.99 -4.37
N ARG A 26 10.19 -11.45 -5.32
CA ARG A 26 10.13 -11.99 -6.69
C ARG A 26 11.17 -11.37 -7.62
N SER A 27 11.60 -12.15 -8.61
CA SER A 27 12.42 -11.67 -9.72
C SER A 27 11.62 -10.82 -10.70
N GLN A 28 12.32 -10.09 -11.58
CA GLN A 28 11.69 -9.31 -12.63
C GLN A 28 10.80 -10.18 -13.53
N GLU A 29 11.28 -11.37 -13.91
CA GLU A 29 10.55 -12.31 -14.76
C GLU A 29 9.25 -12.79 -14.10
N GLN A 30 9.28 -12.99 -12.79
CA GLN A 30 8.11 -13.40 -12.01
C GLN A 30 7.09 -12.27 -11.79
N LEU A 31 7.53 -11.01 -11.87
CA LEU A 31 6.68 -9.82 -11.74
C LEU A 31 6.10 -9.37 -13.08
N ALA A 32 6.81 -9.58 -14.19
CA ALA A 32 6.43 -9.11 -15.52
C ALA A 32 4.98 -9.42 -15.94
N PRO A 33 4.37 -10.59 -15.64
CA PRO A 33 2.99 -10.89 -16.02
C PRO A 33 1.94 -9.98 -15.37
N MET A 34 2.23 -9.45 -14.18
CA MET A 34 1.32 -8.61 -13.41
C MET A 34 1.77 -7.15 -13.31
N MET A 35 3.07 -6.89 -13.45
CA MET A 35 3.71 -5.59 -13.28
C MET A 35 4.77 -5.42 -14.37
N ALA A 36 4.34 -5.23 -15.62
CA ALA A 36 5.24 -5.10 -16.77
C ALA A 36 6.23 -3.92 -16.63
N TRP A 37 5.95 -2.96 -15.76
CA TRP A 37 6.81 -1.82 -15.41
C TRP A 37 7.99 -2.19 -14.49
N ALA A 38 7.91 -3.31 -13.77
CA ALA A 38 8.93 -3.74 -12.83
C ALA A 38 10.19 -4.19 -13.56
N GLY A 39 11.32 -3.55 -13.26
CA GLY A 39 12.60 -3.80 -13.91
C GLY A 39 12.75 -3.18 -15.31
N THR A 40 11.69 -2.57 -15.86
CA THR A 40 11.73 -1.91 -17.18
C THR A 40 11.63 -0.39 -17.05
N ALA A 41 10.56 0.09 -16.41
CA ALA A 41 10.32 1.51 -16.17
C ALA A 41 10.91 1.95 -14.82
N ILE A 42 10.87 1.07 -13.82
CA ILE A 42 11.49 1.27 -12.53
C ILE A 42 12.51 0.14 -12.33
N PRO A 43 13.81 0.44 -12.11
CA PRO A 43 14.81 -0.57 -11.80
C PRO A 43 14.42 -1.41 -10.58
N MET A 44 14.80 -2.69 -10.55
CA MET A 44 14.44 -3.60 -9.46
C MET A 44 14.75 -3.09 -8.04
N PRO A 45 15.86 -2.37 -7.76
CA PRO A 45 16.05 -1.74 -6.46
C PRO A 45 14.93 -0.76 -6.06
N GLY A 46 14.40 0.02 -7.02
CA GLY A 46 13.27 0.91 -6.81
C GLY A 46 11.96 0.15 -6.57
N VAL A 47 11.72 -0.94 -7.31
CA VAL A 47 10.57 -1.83 -7.09
C VAL A 47 10.59 -2.40 -5.66
N ARG A 48 11.75 -2.84 -5.19
CA ARG A 48 11.94 -3.36 -3.83
C ARG A 48 11.75 -2.27 -2.78
N ALA A 49 12.24 -1.06 -3.02
CA ALA A 49 12.02 0.07 -2.11
C ALA A 49 10.53 0.38 -1.95
N ILE A 50 9.75 0.37 -3.04
CA ILE A 50 8.28 0.50 -2.99
C ILE A 50 7.68 -0.62 -2.15
N GLY A 51 8.10 -1.87 -2.35
CA GLY A 51 7.62 -3.01 -1.56
C GLY A 51 7.91 -2.88 -0.06
N VAL A 52 9.07 -2.36 0.32
CA VAL A 52 9.43 -2.09 1.72
C VAL A 52 8.51 -1.01 2.31
N VAL A 53 8.24 0.07 1.57
CA VAL A 53 7.33 1.13 2.00
C VAL A 53 5.90 0.61 2.18
N GLU A 54 5.41 -0.21 1.25
CA GLU A 54 4.10 -0.85 1.34
C GLU A 54 3.98 -1.75 2.57
N MET A 55 4.99 -2.61 2.83
CA MET A 55 5.01 -3.47 4.01
C MET A 55 5.13 -2.66 5.31
N ALA A 56 5.94 -1.61 5.33
CA ALA A 56 6.05 -0.72 6.48
C ALA A 56 4.71 -0.04 6.79
N GLY A 57 3.99 0.42 5.77
CA GLY A 57 2.64 0.94 5.91
C GLY A 57 1.67 -0.11 6.45
N ALA A 58 1.68 -1.32 5.90
CA ALA A 58 0.82 -2.42 6.37
C ALA A 58 1.06 -2.76 7.85
N LEU A 59 2.33 -2.89 8.25
CA LEU A 59 2.71 -3.13 9.63
C LEU A 59 2.37 -1.94 10.53
N GLY A 60 2.53 -0.71 10.05
CA GLY A 60 2.18 0.52 10.76
C GLY A 60 0.68 0.69 11.00
N LEU A 61 -0.19 0.09 10.18
CA LEU A 61 -1.63 0.04 10.45
C LEU A 61 -1.98 -0.94 11.58
N VAL A 62 -1.20 -2.00 11.76
CA VAL A 62 -1.58 -3.10 12.64
C VAL A 62 -0.83 -3.05 13.97
N LEU A 63 0.49 -2.99 13.94
CA LEU A 63 1.32 -3.17 15.12
C LEU A 63 1.16 -2.04 16.17
N PRO A 64 1.19 -0.75 15.82
CA PRO A 64 1.05 0.31 16.82
C PRO A 64 -0.30 0.30 17.55
N PRO A 65 -1.47 0.18 16.87
CA PRO A 65 -2.74 0.04 17.56
C PRO A 65 -2.90 -1.27 18.32
N LEU A 66 -2.33 -2.38 17.82
CA LEU A 66 -2.42 -3.69 18.49
C LEU A 66 -1.62 -3.72 19.80
N THR A 67 -0.45 -3.11 19.81
CA THR A 67 0.48 -3.09 20.96
C THR A 67 0.23 -1.93 21.92
N GLY A 68 -0.51 -0.90 21.48
CA GLY A 68 -0.71 0.33 22.23
C GLY A 68 0.49 1.29 22.19
N ILE A 69 1.57 0.95 21.49
CA ILE A 69 2.78 1.77 21.40
C ILE A 69 2.64 2.74 20.22
N ALA A 70 2.60 4.04 20.50
CA ALA A 70 2.41 5.10 19.52
C ALA A 70 1.27 4.84 18.49
N PRO A 71 0.00 4.61 18.92
CA PRO A 71 -1.10 4.27 18.01
C PRO A 71 -1.34 5.29 16.88
N ALA A 72 -0.97 6.56 17.10
CA ALA A 72 -1.04 7.61 16.10
C ALA A 72 -0.21 7.31 14.82
N LEU A 73 0.75 6.38 14.86
CA LEU A 73 1.48 5.92 13.68
C LEU A 73 0.56 5.28 12.63
N ALA A 74 -0.59 4.73 13.03
CA ALA A 74 -1.57 4.20 12.08
C ALA A 74 -2.13 5.27 11.12
N ILE A 75 -2.28 6.51 11.60
CA ILE A 75 -2.73 7.64 10.77
C ILE A 75 -1.69 7.91 9.67
N TRP A 76 -0.42 7.95 10.05
CA TRP A 76 0.69 8.17 9.12
C TRP A 76 0.89 7.00 8.15
N ALA A 77 0.72 5.77 8.62
CA ALA A 77 0.77 4.58 7.78
C ALA A 77 -0.35 4.59 6.73
N ALA A 78 -1.58 4.89 7.12
CA ALA A 78 -2.71 5.03 6.20
C ALA A 78 -2.47 6.15 5.18
N GLY A 79 -1.98 7.31 5.63
CA GLY A 79 -1.64 8.44 4.75
C GLY A 79 -0.52 8.12 3.77
N GLY A 80 0.52 7.43 4.22
CA GLY A 80 1.62 6.97 3.38
C GLY A 80 1.18 5.99 2.30
N LEU A 81 0.32 5.02 2.64
CA LEU A 81 -0.25 4.08 1.66
C LEU A 81 -1.15 4.80 0.65
N ALA A 82 -1.95 5.79 1.09
CA ALA A 82 -2.72 6.63 0.17
C ALA A 82 -1.80 7.40 -0.79
N LEU A 83 -0.71 7.97 -0.29
CA LEU A 83 0.28 8.68 -1.10
C LEU A 83 0.96 7.76 -2.13
N VAL A 84 1.35 6.54 -1.73
CA VAL A 84 1.89 5.53 -2.66
C VAL A 84 0.92 5.31 -3.83
N GLN A 85 -0.37 5.19 -3.56
CA GLN A 85 -1.37 4.98 -4.61
C GLN A 85 -1.61 6.20 -5.49
N VAL A 86 -1.55 7.41 -4.94
CA VAL A 86 -1.59 8.65 -5.73
C VAL A 86 -0.40 8.72 -6.70
N LEU A 87 0.81 8.43 -6.21
CA LEU A 87 2.01 8.40 -7.04
C LEU A 87 1.93 7.29 -8.10
N ALA A 88 1.47 6.10 -7.73
CA ALA A 88 1.26 5.01 -8.68
C ALA A 88 0.20 5.35 -9.73
N THR A 89 -0.86 6.08 -9.37
CA THR A 89 -1.89 6.55 -10.30
C THR A 89 -1.27 7.49 -11.34
N ALA A 90 -0.48 8.47 -10.88
CA ALA A 90 0.23 9.40 -11.77
C ALA A 90 1.22 8.67 -12.69
N PHE A 91 1.93 7.67 -12.17
CA PHE A 91 2.84 6.83 -12.93
C PHE A 91 2.14 6.02 -14.03
N HIS A 92 1.01 5.37 -13.73
CA HIS A 92 0.26 4.61 -14.74
C HIS A 92 -0.39 5.54 -15.78
N LEU A 93 -0.90 6.70 -15.37
CA LEU A 93 -1.45 7.70 -16.28
C LEU A 93 -0.41 8.24 -17.27
N SER A 94 0.81 8.54 -16.82
CA SER A 94 1.88 9.03 -17.70
C SER A 94 2.31 8.01 -18.75
N ARG A 95 1.99 6.72 -18.54
CA ARG A 95 2.26 5.61 -19.45
C ARG A 95 1.05 5.15 -20.26
N GLY A 96 -0.11 5.81 -20.08
CA GLY A 96 -1.37 5.40 -20.72
C GLY A 96 -1.95 4.07 -20.21
N GLU A 97 -1.46 3.55 -19.09
CA GLU A 97 -1.86 2.27 -18.50
C GLU A 97 -3.14 2.43 -17.67
N ARG A 98 -4.29 2.54 -18.34
CA ARG A 98 -5.57 2.85 -17.65
C ARG A 98 -6.21 1.66 -16.93
N LYS A 99 -5.80 0.44 -17.27
CA LYS A 99 -6.42 -0.81 -16.79
C LYS A 99 -6.34 -0.98 -15.26
N ASP A 100 -5.31 -0.46 -14.62
CA ASP A 100 -5.03 -0.69 -13.20
C ASP A 100 -5.50 0.49 -12.31
N LEU A 101 -5.94 1.60 -12.92
CA LEU A 101 -6.32 2.83 -12.18
C LEU A 101 -7.49 2.64 -11.21
N TRP A 102 -8.41 1.72 -11.51
CA TRP A 102 -9.54 1.44 -10.62
C TRP A 102 -9.04 0.88 -9.29
N LEU A 103 -8.01 0.04 -9.29
CA LEU A 103 -7.46 -0.58 -8.09
C LEU A 103 -6.79 0.49 -7.23
N ASN A 104 -5.99 1.38 -7.85
CA ASN A 104 -5.41 2.52 -7.15
C ASN A 104 -6.50 3.39 -6.50
N GLY A 105 -7.58 3.69 -7.24
CA GLY A 105 -8.71 4.45 -6.71
C GLY A 105 -9.35 3.80 -5.49
N VAL A 106 -9.62 2.50 -5.55
CA VAL A 106 -10.15 1.73 -4.41
C VAL A 106 -9.19 1.78 -3.23
N LEU A 107 -7.89 1.55 -3.45
CA LEU A 107 -6.90 1.53 -2.37
C LEU A 107 -6.69 2.91 -1.75
N ILE A 108 -6.79 4.00 -2.52
CA ILE A 108 -6.79 5.37 -1.99
C ILE A 108 -7.99 5.55 -1.05
N VAL A 109 -9.19 5.21 -1.51
CA VAL A 109 -10.41 5.37 -0.70
C VAL A 109 -10.32 4.54 0.59
N VAL A 110 -9.92 3.27 0.49
CA VAL A 110 -9.78 2.38 1.64
C VAL A 110 -8.71 2.90 2.61
N ALA A 111 -7.58 3.42 2.11
CA ALA A 111 -6.54 4.02 2.95
C ALA A 111 -7.02 5.31 3.65
N LEU A 112 -7.77 6.17 2.96
CA LEU A 112 -8.36 7.37 3.56
C LEU A 112 -9.44 7.04 4.60
N VAL A 113 -10.22 5.98 4.37
CA VAL A 113 -11.17 5.46 5.37
C VAL A 113 -10.40 4.91 6.58
N ALA A 114 -9.32 4.14 6.38
CA ALA A 114 -8.47 3.66 7.47
C ALA A 114 -7.89 4.84 8.28
N LEU A 115 -7.42 5.88 7.60
CA LEU A 115 -6.91 7.11 8.22
C LEU A 115 -8.00 7.78 9.07
N LEU A 116 -9.19 7.97 8.52
CA LEU A 116 -10.31 8.57 9.23
C LEU A 116 -10.69 7.76 10.46
N LEU A 117 -10.76 6.44 10.33
CA LEU A 117 -11.09 5.53 11.43
C LEU A 117 -10.01 5.58 12.52
N ALA A 118 -8.73 5.67 12.16
CA ALA A 118 -7.60 5.78 13.09
C ALA A 118 -7.62 7.07 13.93
N THR A 119 -8.17 8.17 13.39
CA THR A 119 -8.36 9.41 14.17
C THR A 119 -9.48 9.33 15.21
N ARG A 120 -10.30 8.28 15.16
CA ARG A 120 -11.52 8.10 15.95
C ARG A 120 -11.52 6.80 16.76
N SER A 121 -10.40 6.08 16.78
CA SER A 121 -10.20 4.79 17.44
C SER A 121 -9.47 4.92 18.76
#